data_AF-A0A7C5NLJ7-F1
#
_entry.id   AF-A0A7C5NLJ7-F1
#
_cell.length_a   1.000
_cell.length_b   1.000
_cell.length_c   1.000
_cell.angle_alpha   90.00
_cell.angle_beta   90.00
_cell.angle_gamma   90.00
#
_symmetry.space_group_name_H-M   'P 1'
#
loop_
_entity.id
_entity.type
_entity.pdbx_description
1 polymer ?
#
loop_
_entity_poly.entity_id
_entity_poly.type
_entity_poly.pdbx_seq_one_letter_code
_entity_poly.pdbx_strand_id
1 'polypeptide(L)'
;MKREKSRRRTILGTALLAATIFTGNAAAGTVGTPPLPMQLPLLAMADNAMAQTHRLLNESSAAKSIIASGNTEAKSLRNEAMALYEQAAKADAGGDVEIRDQALKAAKMKLFEAARLVKQAPGLNDRSHALYERRAQSAAALLDAHKRIREELKPGAEVEALESKVITDIAAASATYEKDDVATATRLIDQALSALKSSLISMRNGTTLVRTLHFDSPKEEYEYELDRNQSHALLTTVLLRNKPLPENARQHFDKDMAEAKALRKQAEAQAASGAYDLAIETLEKSTRHIVRAIRAAGVYIPG
;
A
#
# COMPACT_ATOMS: atom_id res chain seq x y z
N MET A 1 -24.24 45.71 15.15
CA MET A 1 -23.61 44.39 14.92
C MET A 1 -23.69 44.03 13.45
N LYS A 2 -22.59 44.18 12.70
CA LYS A 2 -22.52 43.77 11.29
C LYS A 2 -22.38 42.24 11.24
N ARG A 3 -23.27 41.57 10.51
CA ARG A 3 -23.14 40.13 10.24
C ARG A 3 -21.94 39.91 9.34
N GLU A 4 -20.89 39.31 9.89
CA GLU A 4 -19.70 38.88 9.16
C GLU A 4 -20.10 37.74 8.22
N LYS A 5 -19.91 37.95 6.91
CA LYS A 5 -20.26 36.96 5.88
C LYS A 5 -19.21 35.85 5.91
N SER A 6 -19.53 34.76 6.59
CA SER A 6 -18.82 33.47 6.52
C SER A 6 -18.53 33.07 5.06
N ARG A 7 -17.25 32.85 4.72
CA ARG A 7 -16.83 32.35 3.41
C ARG A 7 -16.74 30.82 3.44
N ARG A 8 -17.25 30.16 2.41
CA ARG A 8 -17.21 28.69 2.25
C ARG A 8 -16.58 28.37 0.89
N ARG A 9 -15.57 27.50 0.89
CA ARG A 9 -14.96 26.96 -0.34
C ARG A 9 -15.06 25.44 -0.38
N THR A 10 -15.32 24.90 -1.57
CA THR A 10 -15.49 23.47 -1.86
C THR A 10 -14.28 22.97 -2.63
N ILE A 11 -13.58 21.95 -2.13
CA ILE A 11 -12.51 21.25 -2.86
C ILE A 11 -13.00 19.84 -3.20
N LEU A 12 -12.97 19.46 -4.48
CA LEU A 12 -13.27 18.10 -4.94
C LEU A 12 -12.01 17.22 -4.87
N GLY A 13 -12.10 16.09 -4.17
CA GLY A 13 -11.11 15.00 -4.27
C GLY A 13 -11.73 13.80 -4.95
N THR A 14 -11.41 13.56 -6.22
CA THR A 14 -11.83 12.36 -6.97
C THR A 14 -10.74 11.30 -7.00
N ALA A 15 -11.10 10.07 -6.62
CA ALA A 15 -10.26 8.89 -6.73
C ALA A 15 -10.47 8.20 -8.10
N LEU A 16 -9.36 7.78 -8.72
CA LEU A 16 -9.31 7.12 -10.03
C LEU A 16 -9.32 5.59 -9.84
N LEU A 17 -10.14 4.87 -10.61
CA LEU A 17 -9.98 3.42 -10.80
C LEU A 17 -10.02 3.11 -12.30
N ALA A 18 -8.93 2.54 -12.82
CA ALA A 18 -8.83 2.03 -14.18
C ALA A 18 -9.14 0.52 -14.18
N ALA A 19 -10.06 0.09 -15.05
CA ALA A 19 -10.31 -1.32 -15.33
C ALA A 19 -10.21 -1.55 -16.84
N THR A 20 -9.21 -2.31 -17.25
CA THR A 20 -9.08 -2.88 -18.61
C THR A 20 -9.30 -4.38 -18.52
N ILE A 21 -10.39 -4.85 -19.14
CA ILE A 21 -10.65 -6.27 -19.39
C ILE A 21 -10.32 -6.53 -20.86
N PHE A 22 -9.37 -7.42 -21.11
CA PHE A 22 -9.11 -8.00 -22.43
C PHE A 22 -9.70 -9.41 -22.44
N THR A 23 -10.70 -9.65 -23.29
CA THR A 23 -11.21 -10.99 -23.60
C THR A 23 -10.63 -11.42 -24.94
N GLY A 24 -9.93 -12.56 -24.97
CA GLY A 24 -9.40 -13.18 -26.17
C GLY A 24 -9.78 -14.66 -26.19
N ASN A 25 -10.64 -15.00 -27.15
CA ASN A 25 -11.28 -16.31 -27.31
C ASN A 25 -10.33 -17.31 -28.02
N ALA A 26 -10.41 -18.58 -27.63
CA ALA A 26 -9.63 -19.69 -28.19
C ALA A 26 -10.29 -20.31 -29.43
N ALA A 27 -9.50 -20.79 -30.38
CA ALA A 27 -9.90 -21.73 -31.43
C ALA A 27 -8.77 -22.73 -31.73
N ALA A 28 -9.16 -23.93 -32.16
CA ALA A 28 -8.45 -25.21 -32.11
C ALA A 28 -7.38 -25.44 -33.21
N GLY A 29 -6.54 -26.48 -33.03
CA GLY A 29 -5.90 -27.16 -34.17
C GLY A 29 -4.59 -27.93 -33.93
N THR A 30 -4.71 -29.25 -33.76
CA THR A 30 -3.84 -30.34 -34.29
C THR A 30 -2.38 -30.56 -33.80
N VAL A 31 -2.10 -31.84 -33.57
CA VAL A 31 -0.85 -32.47 -33.12
C VAL A 31 0.19 -32.53 -34.25
N GLY A 32 1.41 -32.07 -33.96
CA GLY A 32 2.61 -32.27 -34.77
C GLY A 32 3.85 -32.04 -33.89
N THR A 33 4.87 -32.88 -34.04
CA THR A 33 6.13 -32.86 -33.30
C THR A 33 6.70 -31.46 -33.11
N PRO A 34 7.20 -31.11 -31.90
CA PRO A 34 7.54 -29.74 -31.59
C PRO A 34 8.78 -29.30 -32.40
N PRO A 35 8.74 -28.11 -33.03
CA PRO A 35 9.90 -27.55 -33.66
C PRO A 35 10.95 -27.14 -32.61
N LEU A 36 12.17 -26.93 -33.09
CA LEU A 36 13.39 -26.58 -32.35
C LEU A 36 13.33 -25.34 -31.40
N PRO A 37 12.30 -24.46 -31.33
CA PRO A 37 12.25 -23.42 -30.28
C PRO A 37 11.95 -23.92 -28.86
N MET A 38 11.60 -25.20 -28.66
CA MET A 38 11.18 -25.75 -27.36
C MET A 38 12.33 -26.04 -26.37
N GLN A 39 13.58 -25.75 -26.70
CA GLN A 39 14.71 -25.83 -25.74
C GLN A 39 14.89 -24.54 -24.92
N LEU A 40 14.39 -23.39 -25.39
CA LEU A 40 14.49 -22.10 -24.70
C LEU A 40 13.53 -21.93 -23.50
N PRO A 41 12.30 -22.52 -23.44
CA PRO A 41 11.43 -22.40 -22.28
C PRO A 41 11.92 -23.17 -21.05
N LEU A 42 12.73 -24.23 -21.23
CA LEU A 42 13.21 -25.06 -20.12
C LEU A 42 14.34 -24.37 -19.33
N LEU A 43 15.21 -23.60 -20.02
CA LEU A 43 16.20 -22.74 -19.36
C LEU A 43 15.55 -21.56 -18.61
N ALA A 44 14.48 -20.96 -19.17
CA ALA A 44 13.78 -19.86 -18.51
C ALA A 44 13.01 -20.27 -17.23
N MET A 45 12.57 -21.53 -17.13
CA MET A 45 11.97 -22.08 -15.90
C MET A 45 13.02 -22.48 -14.86
N ALA A 46 14.20 -22.92 -15.29
CA ALA A 46 15.35 -23.26 -14.45
C ALA A 46 15.91 -22.06 -13.67
N ASP A 47 16.16 -20.95 -14.36
CA ASP A 47 16.65 -19.69 -13.77
C ASP A 47 15.69 -19.17 -12.69
N ASN A 48 14.38 -19.36 -12.91
CA ASN A 48 13.35 -18.97 -11.96
C ASN A 48 13.33 -19.89 -10.72
N ALA A 49 13.56 -21.19 -10.87
CA ALA A 49 13.54 -22.15 -9.77
C ALA A 49 14.71 -21.95 -8.79
N MET A 50 15.92 -21.71 -9.32
CA MET A 50 17.11 -21.39 -8.51
C MET A 50 16.91 -20.08 -7.73
N ALA A 51 16.48 -19.01 -8.39
CA ALA A 51 16.25 -17.71 -7.77
C ALA A 51 15.12 -17.71 -6.73
N GLN A 52 14.04 -18.46 -6.97
CA GLN A 52 12.95 -18.63 -6.00
C GLN A 52 13.42 -19.39 -4.75
N THR A 53 14.18 -20.46 -4.94
CA THR A 53 14.66 -21.28 -3.83
C THR A 53 15.68 -20.51 -2.99
N HIS A 54 16.56 -19.73 -3.62
CA HIS A 54 17.47 -18.81 -2.94
C HIS A 54 16.71 -17.82 -2.03
N ARG A 55 15.71 -17.13 -2.58
CA ARG A 55 14.88 -16.19 -1.80
C ARG A 55 14.15 -16.90 -0.67
N LEU A 56 13.65 -18.11 -0.90
CA LEU A 56 12.98 -18.89 0.14
C LEU A 56 13.93 -19.23 1.30
N LEU A 57 15.17 -19.64 1.02
CA LEU A 57 16.15 -20.06 2.03
C LEU A 57 16.79 -18.90 2.80
N ASN A 58 16.84 -17.70 2.21
CA ASN A 58 17.56 -16.56 2.78
C ASN A 58 16.65 -15.41 3.23
N GLU A 59 15.57 -15.13 2.51
CA GLU A 59 14.77 -13.92 2.71
C GLU A 59 13.40 -14.19 3.34
N SER A 60 12.90 -15.42 3.23
CA SER A 60 11.56 -15.76 3.71
C SER A 60 11.40 -15.56 5.21
N SER A 61 10.17 -15.28 5.63
CA SER A 61 9.82 -15.19 7.06
C SER A 61 10.14 -16.48 7.82
N ALA A 62 10.00 -17.64 7.16
CA ALA A 62 10.35 -18.94 7.73
C ALA A 62 11.87 -19.05 7.98
N ALA A 63 12.69 -18.72 6.97
CA ALA A 63 14.14 -18.71 7.11
C ALA A 63 14.62 -17.76 8.22
N LYS A 64 14.08 -16.54 8.26
CA LYS A 64 14.38 -15.56 9.31
C LYS A 64 13.98 -16.07 10.70
N SER A 65 12.83 -16.74 10.81
CA SER A 65 12.37 -17.29 12.08
C SER A 65 13.24 -18.45 12.56
N ILE A 66 13.74 -19.30 11.66
CA ILE A 66 14.69 -20.38 12.00
C ILE A 66 16.02 -19.82 12.50
N ILE A 67 16.57 -18.82 11.82
CA ILE A 67 17.82 -18.16 12.22
C ILE A 67 17.67 -17.54 13.61
N ALA A 68 16.57 -16.81 13.84
CA ALA A 68 16.29 -16.14 15.09
C ALA A 68 15.90 -17.11 16.23
N SER A 69 15.48 -18.34 15.91
CA SER A 69 15.05 -19.31 16.92
C SER A 69 16.23 -19.82 17.77
N GLY A 70 15.95 -20.23 19.00
CA GLY A 70 16.89 -20.99 19.84
C GLY A 70 16.98 -22.49 19.47
N ASN A 71 16.24 -22.95 18.46
CA ASN A 71 16.13 -24.36 18.12
C ASN A 71 17.34 -24.80 17.27
N THR A 72 18.25 -25.55 17.88
CA THR A 72 19.49 -26.05 17.25
C THR A 72 19.21 -27.05 16.12
N GLU A 73 18.19 -27.90 16.29
CA GLU A 73 17.76 -28.88 15.28
C GLU A 73 17.19 -28.20 14.03
N ALA A 74 16.34 -27.18 14.21
CA ALA A 74 15.82 -26.39 13.10
C ALA A 74 16.93 -25.65 12.33
N LYS A 75 17.95 -25.16 13.04
CA LYS A 75 19.14 -24.56 12.40
C LYS A 75 19.95 -25.59 11.62
N SER A 76 20.09 -26.80 12.13
CA SER A 76 20.75 -27.91 11.41
C SER A 76 20.03 -28.23 10.11
N LEU A 77 18.70 -28.40 10.14
CA LEU A 77 17.89 -28.66 8.95
C LEU A 77 17.97 -27.53 7.92
N ARG A 78 18.06 -26.26 8.36
CA ARG A 78 18.31 -25.14 7.44
C ARG A 78 19.71 -25.23 6.80
N ASN A 79 20.73 -25.63 7.55
CA ASN A 79 22.07 -25.82 6.99
C ASN A 79 22.09 -26.96 5.96
N GLU A 80 21.37 -28.06 6.22
CA GLU A 80 21.16 -29.14 5.24
C GLU A 80 20.44 -28.62 3.98
N ALA A 81 19.41 -27.79 4.15
CA ALA A 81 18.71 -27.16 3.02
C ALA A 81 19.64 -26.27 2.17
N MET A 82 20.57 -25.55 2.81
CA MET A 82 21.58 -24.74 2.12
C MET A 82 22.59 -25.61 1.36
N ALA A 83 23.05 -26.71 1.96
CA ALA A 83 23.95 -27.65 1.29
C ALA A 83 23.30 -28.30 0.05
N LEU A 84 22.01 -28.64 0.14
CA LEU A 84 21.23 -29.13 -1.01
C LEU A 84 21.06 -28.07 -2.09
N TYR A 85 20.92 -26.79 -1.72
CA TYR A 85 20.90 -25.70 -2.70
C TYR A 85 22.26 -25.52 -3.40
N GLU A 86 23.38 -25.66 -2.69
CA GLU A 86 24.71 -25.66 -3.30
C GLU A 86 24.91 -26.86 -4.25
N GLN A 87 24.37 -28.03 -3.90
CA GLN A 87 24.37 -29.19 -4.80
C GLN A 87 23.56 -28.90 -6.08
N ALA A 88 22.40 -28.26 -5.94
CA ALA A 88 21.61 -27.82 -7.09
C ALA A 88 22.38 -26.83 -7.97
N ALA A 89 23.10 -25.87 -7.37
CA ALA A 89 23.92 -24.91 -8.11
C ALA A 89 25.05 -25.56 -8.93
N LYS A 90 25.70 -26.58 -8.37
CA LYS A 90 26.72 -27.36 -9.08
C LYS A 90 26.13 -28.17 -10.24
N ALA A 91 24.99 -28.81 -10.03
CA ALA A 91 24.28 -29.55 -11.07
C ALA A 91 23.78 -28.65 -12.20
N ASP A 92 23.27 -27.46 -11.87
CA ASP A 92 22.84 -26.45 -12.84
C ASP A 92 24.01 -25.95 -13.71
N ALA A 93 25.17 -25.68 -13.09
CA ALA A 93 26.39 -25.31 -13.81
C ALA A 93 26.93 -26.45 -14.71
N GLY A 94 26.67 -27.71 -14.35
CA GLY A 94 27.01 -28.89 -15.13
C GLY A 94 26.01 -29.24 -16.24
N GLY A 95 24.85 -28.58 -16.28
CA GLY A 95 23.75 -28.91 -17.21
C GLY A 95 22.88 -30.10 -16.79
N ASP A 96 23.06 -30.63 -15.58
CA ASP A 96 22.33 -31.77 -15.04
C ASP A 96 21.00 -31.33 -14.40
N VAL A 97 20.03 -31.01 -15.27
CA VAL A 97 18.71 -30.47 -14.93
C VAL A 97 17.95 -31.33 -13.91
N GLU A 98 17.99 -32.66 -14.06
CA GLU A 98 17.26 -33.58 -13.19
C GLU A 98 17.81 -33.58 -11.75
N ILE A 99 19.14 -33.62 -11.61
CA ILE A 99 19.82 -33.58 -10.31
C ILE A 99 19.56 -32.24 -9.63
N ARG A 100 19.61 -31.14 -10.39
CA ARG A 100 19.27 -29.81 -9.87
C ARG A 100 17.86 -29.78 -9.28
N ASP A 101 16.86 -30.21 -10.04
CA ASP A 101 15.46 -30.10 -9.61
C ASP A 101 15.16 -30.98 -8.40
N GLN A 102 15.76 -32.17 -8.32
CA GLN A 102 15.70 -33.04 -7.14
C GLN A 102 16.32 -32.38 -5.91
N ALA A 103 17.51 -31.79 -6.07
CA ALA A 103 18.21 -31.10 -4.99
C ALA A 103 17.43 -29.85 -4.51
N LEU A 104 16.84 -29.08 -5.42
CA LEU A 104 15.98 -27.94 -5.08
C LEU A 104 14.72 -28.36 -4.34
N LYS A 105 14.07 -29.47 -4.75
CA LYS A 105 12.91 -30.03 -4.04
C LYS A 105 13.30 -30.45 -2.62
N ALA A 106 14.42 -31.15 -2.47
CA ALA A 106 14.93 -31.59 -1.17
C ALA A 106 15.25 -30.39 -0.25
N ALA A 107 15.89 -29.35 -0.79
CA ALA A 107 16.18 -28.12 -0.05
C ALA A 107 14.90 -27.46 0.50
N LYS A 108 13.85 -27.34 -0.32
CA LYS A 108 12.55 -26.79 0.10
C LYS A 108 11.92 -27.64 1.21
N MET A 109 11.94 -28.97 1.08
CA MET A 109 11.39 -29.88 2.08
C MET A 109 12.09 -29.73 3.44
N LYS A 110 13.43 -29.69 3.45
CA LYS A 110 14.23 -29.49 4.67
C LYS A 110 13.95 -28.15 5.34
N LEU A 111 13.79 -27.08 4.57
CA LEU A 111 13.40 -25.79 5.11
C LEU A 111 12.00 -25.83 5.75
N PHE A 112 11.03 -26.52 5.14
CA PHE A 112 9.69 -26.63 5.72
C PHE A 112 9.67 -27.48 6.99
N GLU A 113 10.49 -28.53 7.05
CA GLU A 113 10.70 -29.33 8.25
C GLU A 113 11.29 -28.47 9.39
N ALA A 114 12.36 -27.72 9.10
CA ALA A 114 12.94 -26.75 10.03
C ALA A 114 11.90 -25.74 10.51
N ALA A 115 11.08 -25.21 9.61
CA ALA A 115 10.05 -24.24 9.94
C ALA A 115 8.94 -24.84 10.82
N ARG A 116 8.65 -26.14 10.71
CA ARG A 116 7.70 -26.84 11.59
C ARG A 116 8.26 -26.99 13.01
N LEU A 117 9.54 -27.35 13.14
CA LEU A 117 10.20 -27.43 14.45
C LEU A 117 10.26 -26.08 15.17
N VAL A 118 10.45 -24.99 14.41
CA VAL A 118 10.36 -23.64 14.97
C VAL A 118 8.91 -23.32 15.33
N LYS A 119 7.93 -23.62 14.48
CA LYS A 119 6.50 -23.40 14.74
C LYS A 119 5.98 -24.08 16.01
N GLN A 120 6.57 -25.21 16.39
CA GLN A 120 6.23 -25.96 17.61
C GLN A 120 6.96 -25.44 18.86
N ALA A 121 7.82 -24.43 18.74
CA ALA A 121 8.55 -23.87 19.87
C ALA A 121 7.68 -22.87 20.68
N PRO A 122 7.85 -22.80 22.02
CA PRO A 122 7.01 -21.99 22.93
C PRO A 122 6.86 -20.51 22.54
N GLY A 123 7.88 -19.90 21.90
CA GLY A 123 7.87 -18.48 21.50
C GLY A 123 6.94 -18.10 20.33
N LEU A 124 6.25 -19.06 19.69
CA LEU A 124 5.23 -18.75 18.68
C LEU A 124 3.85 -18.46 19.25
N ASN A 125 3.54 -18.94 20.45
CA ASN A 125 2.28 -18.57 21.10
C ASN A 125 2.27 -17.04 21.25
N ASP A 126 3.31 -16.45 21.84
CA ASP A 126 3.43 -14.99 22.01
C ASP A 126 3.23 -14.21 20.69
N ARG A 127 3.81 -14.71 19.59
CA ARG A 127 3.66 -14.07 18.27
C ARG A 127 2.25 -14.20 17.71
N SER A 128 1.60 -15.33 17.95
CA SER A 128 0.22 -15.60 17.50
C SER A 128 -0.78 -14.77 18.32
N HIS A 129 -0.56 -14.66 19.64
CA HIS A 129 -1.30 -13.76 20.53
C HIS A 129 -1.15 -12.30 20.07
N ALA A 130 0.08 -11.82 19.88
CA ALA A 130 0.33 -10.46 19.40
C ALA A 130 -0.29 -10.18 18.02
N LEU A 131 -0.34 -11.19 17.13
CA LEU A 131 -1.04 -11.08 15.86
C LEU A 131 -2.54 -10.87 16.08
N TYR A 132 -3.17 -11.74 16.88
CA TYR A 132 -4.59 -11.64 17.20
C TYR A 132 -4.93 -10.27 17.81
N GLU A 133 -4.18 -9.82 18.81
CA GLU A 133 -4.41 -8.52 19.48
C GLU A 133 -4.37 -7.36 18.50
N ARG A 134 -3.37 -7.32 17.62
CA ARG A 134 -3.28 -6.30 16.56
C ARG A 134 -4.47 -6.35 15.60
N ARG A 135 -4.95 -7.56 15.27
CA ARG A 135 -6.14 -7.74 14.43
C ARG A 135 -7.40 -7.26 15.15
N ALA A 136 -7.56 -7.57 16.42
CA ALA A 136 -8.68 -7.12 17.25
C ALA A 136 -8.72 -5.58 17.37
N GLN A 137 -7.58 -4.94 17.62
CA GLN A 137 -7.46 -3.47 17.62
C GLN A 137 -7.86 -2.87 16.26
N SER A 138 -7.41 -3.48 15.16
CA SER A 138 -7.78 -3.04 13.81
C SER A 138 -9.28 -3.20 13.55
N ALA A 139 -9.89 -4.30 14.03
CA ALA A 139 -11.31 -4.57 13.86
C ALA A 139 -12.16 -3.57 14.64
N ALA A 140 -11.77 -3.26 15.88
CA ALA A 140 -12.41 -2.22 16.69
C ALA A 140 -12.36 -0.85 16.02
N ALA A 141 -11.19 -0.44 15.51
CA ALA A 141 -11.05 0.83 14.80
C ALA A 141 -11.89 0.91 13.52
N LEU A 142 -11.95 -0.17 12.74
CA LEU A 142 -12.77 -0.22 11.52
C LEU A 142 -14.26 -0.30 11.82
N LEU A 143 -14.67 -0.97 12.89
CA LEU A 143 -16.06 -0.99 13.34
C LEU A 143 -16.52 0.40 13.79
N ASP A 144 -15.67 1.14 14.52
CA ASP A 144 -15.96 2.52 14.88
C ASP A 144 -16.08 3.43 13.65
N ALA A 145 -15.16 3.30 12.69
CA ALA A 145 -15.26 4.02 11.41
C ALA A 145 -16.55 3.66 10.64
N HIS A 146 -16.92 2.37 10.65
CA HIS A 146 -18.15 1.88 10.02
C HIS A 146 -19.39 2.53 10.63
N LYS A 147 -19.48 2.58 11.96
CA LYS A 147 -20.58 3.23 12.69
C LYS A 147 -20.71 4.71 12.33
N ARG A 148 -19.60 5.45 12.36
CA ARG A 148 -19.58 6.88 12.00
C ARG A 148 -20.06 7.13 10.57
N ILE A 149 -19.58 6.32 9.61
CA ILE A 149 -19.97 6.45 8.20
C ILE A 149 -21.43 6.04 7.99
N ARG A 150 -21.91 5.02 8.71
CA ARG A 150 -23.32 4.63 8.70
C ARG A 150 -24.21 5.76 9.22
N GLU A 151 -23.84 6.42 10.31
CA GLU A 151 -24.57 7.57 10.84
C GLU A 151 -24.57 8.76 9.86
N GLU A 152 -23.44 9.01 9.20
CA GLU A 152 -23.26 10.06 8.19
C GLU A 152 -24.14 9.82 6.95
N LEU A 153 -24.05 8.62 6.36
CA LEU A 153 -24.65 8.31 5.07
C LEU A 153 -26.05 7.69 5.17
N LYS A 154 -26.44 7.23 6.36
CA LYS A 154 -27.71 6.50 6.62
C LYS A 154 -28.00 5.43 5.57
N PRO A 155 -27.08 4.47 5.36
CA PRO A 155 -27.25 3.41 4.38
C PRO A 155 -28.42 2.48 4.76
N GLY A 156 -28.81 1.61 3.83
CA GLY A 156 -29.93 0.67 4.04
C GLY A 156 -29.66 -0.42 5.08
N ALA A 157 -30.72 -1.17 5.42
CA ALA A 157 -30.74 -2.21 6.46
C ALA A 157 -29.67 -3.32 6.29
N GLU A 158 -29.17 -3.56 5.08
CA GLU A 158 -28.11 -4.54 4.82
C GLU A 158 -26.80 -4.19 5.55
N VAL A 159 -26.46 -2.90 5.64
CA VAL A 159 -25.25 -2.42 6.33
C VAL A 159 -25.39 -2.59 7.84
N GLU A 160 -26.59 -2.40 8.39
CA GLU A 160 -26.88 -2.62 9.81
C GLU A 160 -26.87 -4.10 10.19
N ALA A 161 -27.40 -4.96 9.32
CA ALA A 161 -27.34 -6.41 9.49
C ALA A 161 -25.88 -6.91 9.47
N LEU A 162 -25.06 -6.38 8.55
CA LEU A 162 -23.64 -6.69 8.49
C LEU A 162 -22.90 -6.22 9.75
N GLU A 163 -23.17 -5.00 10.22
CA GLU A 163 -22.58 -4.45 11.45
C GLU A 163 -22.90 -5.35 12.65
N SER A 164 -24.16 -5.74 12.80
CA SER A 164 -24.60 -6.65 13.86
C SER A 164 -23.89 -8.01 13.79
N LYS A 165 -23.77 -8.58 12.58
CA LYS A 165 -23.04 -9.83 12.37
C LYS A 165 -21.57 -9.69 12.75
N VAL A 166 -20.91 -8.61 12.33
CA VAL A 166 -19.50 -8.34 12.65
C VAL A 166 -19.28 -8.22 14.16
N ILE A 167 -20.19 -7.55 14.88
CA ILE A 167 -20.13 -7.47 16.35
C ILE A 167 -20.17 -8.88 16.96
N THR A 168 -21.06 -9.75 16.48
CA THR A 168 -21.13 -11.15 16.92
C THR A 168 -19.85 -11.93 16.58
N ASP A 169 -19.32 -11.77 15.36
CA ASP A 169 -18.09 -12.45 14.93
C ASP A 169 -16.88 -12.03 15.77
N ILE A 170 -16.76 -10.73 16.11
CA ILE A 170 -15.70 -10.20 16.98
C ILE A 170 -15.83 -10.78 18.40
N ALA A 171 -17.05 -10.81 18.95
CA ALA A 171 -17.29 -11.40 20.27
C ALA A 171 -16.95 -12.90 20.30
N ALA A 172 -17.33 -13.65 19.26
CA ALA A 172 -16.98 -15.06 19.11
C ALA A 172 -15.45 -15.25 19.02
N ALA A 173 -14.76 -14.42 18.25
CA ALA A 173 -13.30 -14.44 18.17
C ALA A 173 -12.64 -14.20 19.53
N SER A 174 -13.15 -13.26 20.33
CA SER A 174 -12.67 -13.00 21.70
C SER A 174 -12.88 -14.19 22.62
N ALA A 175 -14.08 -14.79 22.61
CA ALA A 175 -14.38 -15.96 23.43
C ALA A 175 -13.55 -17.19 23.03
N THR A 176 -13.18 -17.34 21.75
CA THR A 176 -12.26 -18.37 21.29
C THR A 176 -10.81 -18.08 21.71
N TYR A 177 -10.40 -16.82 21.69
CA TYR A 177 -9.08 -16.39 22.14
C TYR A 177 -8.87 -16.65 23.63
N GLU A 178 -9.88 -16.38 24.47
CA GLU A 178 -9.86 -16.66 25.91
C GLU A 178 -9.70 -18.16 26.24
N LYS A 179 -10.00 -19.05 25.29
CA LYS A 179 -9.79 -20.50 25.40
C LYS A 179 -8.42 -20.95 24.91
N ASP A 180 -7.52 -20.00 24.64
CA ASP A 180 -6.18 -20.22 24.07
C ASP A 180 -6.18 -20.81 22.65
N ASP A 181 -7.34 -20.89 21.98
CA ASP A 181 -7.42 -21.27 20.56
C ASP A 181 -7.17 -20.04 19.65
N VAL A 182 -5.92 -19.57 19.71
CA VAL A 182 -5.48 -18.36 18.98
C VAL A 182 -5.63 -18.52 17.47
N ALA A 183 -5.47 -19.74 16.94
CA ALA A 183 -5.57 -20.00 15.50
C ALA A 183 -7.01 -19.78 15.00
N THR A 184 -8.01 -20.35 15.68
CA THR A 184 -9.41 -20.16 15.32
C THR A 184 -9.86 -18.73 15.58
N ALA A 185 -9.45 -18.13 16.70
CA ALA A 185 -9.74 -16.74 17.03
C ALA A 185 -9.21 -15.78 15.95
N THR A 186 -7.99 -16.00 15.46
CA THR A 186 -7.37 -15.21 14.39
C THR A 186 -8.16 -15.33 13.08
N ARG A 187 -8.61 -16.54 12.73
CA ARG A 187 -9.43 -16.74 11.53
C ARG A 187 -10.76 -15.99 11.61
N LEU A 188 -11.44 -16.02 12.76
CA LEU A 188 -12.71 -15.33 12.98
C LEU A 188 -12.54 -13.80 12.90
N ILE A 189 -11.50 -13.24 13.54
CA ILE A 189 -11.27 -11.79 13.49
C ILE A 189 -10.86 -11.31 12.09
N ASP A 190 -10.13 -12.12 11.31
CA ASP A 190 -9.79 -11.79 9.93
C ASP A 190 -11.04 -11.78 9.01
N GLN A 191 -12.03 -12.65 9.27
CA GLN A 191 -13.32 -12.62 8.56
C GLN A 191 -14.09 -11.32 8.85
N ALA A 192 -14.17 -10.93 10.13
CA ALA A 192 -14.80 -9.66 10.53
C ALA A 192 -14.11 -8.45 9.89
N LEU A 193 -12.78 -8.43 9.88
CA LEU A 193 -11.98 -7.39 9.23
C LEU A 193 -12.25 -7.29 7.73
N SER A 194 -12.33 -8.43 7.03
CA SER A 194 -12.61 -8.45 5.60
C SER A 194 -14.01 -7.89 5.30
N ALA A 195 -15.01 -8.28 6.10
CA ALA A 195 -16.37 -7.77 5.96
C ALA A 195 -16.46 -6.25 6.18
N LEU A 196 -15.82 -5.74 7.24
CA LEU A 196 -15.78 -4.29 7.53
C LEU A 196 -15.15 -3.49 6.40
N LYS A 197 -14.01 -3.95 5.87
CA LYS A 197 -13.33 -3.28 4.76
C LYS A 197 -14.20 -3.20 3.51
N SER A 198 -14.80 -4.33 3.12
CA SER A 198 -15.68 -4.37 1.96
C SER A 198 -16.90 -3.46 2.13
N SER A 199 -17.49 -3.44 3.32
CA SER A 199 -18.62 -2.54 3.63
C SER A 199 -18.22 -1.07 3.56
N LEU A 200 -17.10 -0.69 4.18
CA LEU A 200 -16.59 0.68 4.14
C LEU A 200 -16.32 1.17 2.72
N ILE A 201 -15.73 0.30 1.89
CA ILE A 201 -15.52 0.59 0.47
C ILE A 201 -16.86 0.77 -0.23
N SER A 202 -17.82 -0.14 -0.03
CA SER A 202 -19.15 -0.08 -0.64
C SER A 202 -19.91 1.19 -0.26
N MET A 203 -19.97 1.52 1.03
CA MET A 203 -20.65 2.71 1.54
C MET A 203 -20.09 4.01 0.95
N ARG A 204 -18.78 4.06 0.67
CA ARG A 204 -18.14 5.23 0.10
C ARG A 204 -17.93 5.16 -1.41
N ASN A 205 -18.27 4.04 -2.05
CA ASN A 205 -18.12 3.89 -3.47
C ASN A 205 -19.02 4.89 -4.20
N GLY A 206 -18.45 5.66 -5.12
CA GLY A 206 -19.15 6.73 -5.83
C GLY A 206 -19.44 8.00 -5.01
N THR A 207 -19.08 8.05 -3.73
CA THR A 207 -19.20 9.28 -2.92
C THR A 207 -17.94 10.13 -3.06
N THR A 208 -18.11 11.41 -3.38
CA THR A 208 -17.02 12.39 -3.30
C THR A 208 -17.06 13.03 -1.91
N LEU A 209 -16.02 12.81 -1.11
CA LEU A 209 -15.88 13.49 0.17
C LEU A 209 -15.56 14.97 -0.09
N VAL A 210 -16.59 15.81 -0.05
CA VAL A 210 -16.41 17.26 -0.15
C VAL A 210 -16.10 17.80 1.24
N ARG A 211 -14.82 18.06 1.51
CA ARG A 211 -14.44 18.89 2.67
C ARG A 211 -14.70 20.34 2.31
N THR A 212 -15.65 20.96 3.00
CA THR A 212 -15.88 22.41 2.90
C THR A 212 -14.96 23.11 3.88
N LEU A 213 -14.14 24.03 3.38
CA LEU A 213 -13.33 24.91 4.22
C LEU A 213 -14.17 26.11 4.65
N HIS A 214 -14.07 26.45 5.93
CA HIS A 214 -14.72 27.60 6.53
C HIS A 214 -13.63 28.50 7.10
N PHE A 215 -13.69 29.78 6.76
CA PHE A 215 -12.78 30.80 7.27
C PHE A 215 -13.60 31.92 7.91
N ASP A 216 -13.21 32.30 9.11
CA ASP A 216 -13.83 33.37 9.89
C ASP A 216 -13.44 34.75 9.34
N SER A 217 -12.27 34.85 8.68
CA SER A 217 -11.82 36.10 8.06
C SER A 217 -10.98 35.90 6.78
N PRO A 218 -10.86 36.92 5.91
CA PRO A 218 -9.93 36.88 4.77
C PRO A 218 -8.47 36.68 5.17
N LYS A 219 -8.09 37.12 6.38
CA LYS A 219 -6.73 36.91 6.89
C LYS A 219 -6.46 35.43 7.15
N GLU A 220 -7.42 34.73 7.77
CA GLU A 220 -7.33 33.30 8.03
C GLU A 220 -7.30 32.49 6.71
N GLU A 221 -8.14 32.86 5.75
CA GLU A 221 -8.12 32.27 4.40
C GLU A 221 -6.76 32.47 3.72
N TYR A 222 -6.16 33.66 3.87
CA TYR A 222 -4.81 33.94 3.37
C TYR A 222 -3.76 33.07 4.06
N GLU A 223 -3.77 32.94 5.39
CA GLU A 223 -2.85 32.09 6.15
C GLU A 223 -2.96 30.62 5.72
N TYR A 224 -4.18 30.13 5.51
CA TYR A 224 -4.40 28.79 4.96
C TYR A 224 -3.79 28.61 3.56
N GLU A 225 -4.04 29.54 2.64
CA GLU A 225 -3.48 29.47 1.28
C GLU A 225 -1.95 29.65 1.30
N LEU A 226 -1.41 30.35 2.30
CA LEU A 226 0.03 30.53 2.53
C LEU A 226 0.72 29.20 2.78
N ASP A 227 0.17 28.42 3.72
CA ASP A 227 0.64 27.09 4.10
C ASP A 227 0.45 26.08 2.96
N ARG A 228 -0.68 26.17 2.26
CA ARG A 228 -0.96 25.33 1.09
C ARG A 228 0.06 25.57 -0.02
N ASN A 229 0.34 26.83 -0.35
CA ASN A 229 1.35 27.20 -1.34
C ASN A 229 2.76 26.71 -0.92
N GLN A 230 3.13 26.87 0.35
CA GLN A 230 4.41 26.38 0.90
C GLN A 230 4.53 24.86 0.83
N SER A 231 3.45 24.13 1.14
CA SER A 231 3.41 22.67 1.05
C SER A 231 3.65 22.18 -0.38
N HIS A 232 3.04 22.84 -1.37
CA HIS A 232 3.29 22.55 -2.78
C HIS A 232 4.74 22.87 -3.18
N ALA A 233 5.30 23.99 -2.72
CA ALA A 233 6.70 24.34 -2.99
C ALA A 233 7.66 23.29 -2.41
N LEU A 234 7.43 22.82 -1.18
CA LEU A 234 8.24 21.79 -0.55
C LEU A 234 8.19 20.46 -1.32
N LEU A 235 7.02 20.08 -1.83
CA LEU A 235 6.85 18.87 -2.64
C LEU A 235 7.78 18.90 -3.86
N THR A 236 7.96 20.04 -4.52
CA THR A 236 8.90 20.14 -5.65
C THR A 236 10.33 19.76 -5.28
N THR A 237 10.77 20.08 -4.07
CA THR A 237 12.11 19.73 -3.56
C THR A 237 12.24 18.22 -3.38
N VAL A 238 11.20 17.57 -2.86
CA VAL A 238 11.18 16.10 -2.69
C VAL A 238 11.20 15.41 -4.06
N LEU A 239 10.47 15.92 -5.04
CA LEU A 239 10.42 15.34 -6.39
C LEU A 239 11.79 15.38 -7.07
N LEU A 240 12.48 16.52 -7.03
CA LEU A 240 13.80 16.68 -7.66
C LEU A 240 14.90 15.85 -6.98
N ARG A 241 14.77 15.55 -5.68
CA ARG A 241 15.71 14.66 -4.98
C ARG A 241 15.62 13.22 -5.47
N ASN A 242 14.42 12.76 -5.81
CA ASN A 242 14.19 11.36 -6.19
C ASN A 242 14.54 11.10 -7.66
N LYS A 243 14.39 12.10 -8.53
CA LYS A 243 14.67 11.94 -9.95
C LYS A 243 15.01 13.29 -10.61
N PRO A 244 16.20 13.45 -11.23
CA PRO A 244 16.50 14.63 -12.01
C PRO A 244 15.59 14.71 -13.25
N LEU A 245 15.22 15.93 -13.63
CA LEU A 245 14.39 16.19 -14.80
C LEU A 245 15.25 16.21 -16.08
N PRO A 246 14.71 15.75 -17.22
CA PRO A 246 15.34 15.98 -18.52
C PRO A 246 15.36 17.49 -18.83
N GLU A 247 16.34 17.93 -19.63
CA GLU A 247 16.66 19.34 -19.88
C GLU A 247 15.44 20.20 -20.29
N ASN A 248 14.61 19.68 -21.21
CA ASN A 248 13.39 20.36 -21.66
C ASN A 248 12.36 20.54 -20.52
N ALA A 249 12.13 19.51 -19.72
CA ALA A 249 11.23 19.59 -18.57
C ALA A 249 11.81 20.49 -17.48
N ARG A 250 13.14 20.52 -17.34
CA ARG A 250 13.85 21.38 -16.38
C ARG A 250 13.65 22.87 -16.69
N GLN A 251 13.75 23.27 -17.96
CA GLN A 251 13.51 24.66 -18.36
C GLN A 251 12.08 25.12 -18.06
N HIS A 252 11.08 24.29 -18.35
CA HIS A 252 9.68 24.60 -18.02
C HIS A 252 9.45 24.67 -16.51
N PHE A 253 10.00 23.71 -15.76
CA PHE A 253 9.95 23.68 -14.31
C PHE A 253 10.54 24.97 -13.71
N ASP A 254 11.75 25.35 -14.12
CA ASP A 254 12.45 26.52 -13.57
C ASP A 254 11.69 27.82 -13.90
N LYS A 255 11.11 27.93 -15.10
CA LYS A 255 10.25 29.06 -15.49
C LYS A 255 9.01 29.17 -14.60
N ASP A 256 8.27 28.08 -14.41
CA ASP A 256 7.07 28.09 -13.56
C ASP A 256 7.42 28.39 -12.10
N MET A 257 8.54 27.86 -11.58
CA MET A 257 8.99 28.13 -10.22
C MET A 257 9.43 29.59 -10.02
N ALA A 258 10.05 30.21 -11.03
CA ALA A 258 10.40 31.62 -10.99
C ALA A 258 9.15 32.52 -10.91
N GLU A 259 8.15 32.23 -11.74
CA GLU A 259 6.88 32.96 -11.75
C GLU A 259 6.10 32.77 -10.45
N ALA A 260 6.05 31.53 -9.94
CA ALA A 260 5.44 31.23 -8.65
C ALA A 260 6.07 32.05 -7.51
N LYS A 261 7.41 32.19 -7.51
CA LYS A 261 8.15 32.95 -6.50
C LYS A 261 7.88 34.46 -6.61
N ALA A 262 7.76 34.99 -7.82
CA ALA A 262 7.42 36.39 -8.04
C ALA A 262 6.00 36.70 -7.52
N LEU A 263 5.03 35.87 -7.89
CA LEU A 263 3.64 35.97 -7.43
C LEU A 263 3.53 35.82 -5.91
N ARG A 264 4.30 34.91 -5.30
CA ARG A 264 4.32 34.72 -3.84
C ARG A 264 4.77 36.00 -3.12
N LYS A 265 5.86 36.62 -3.58
CA LYS A 265 6.33 37.89 -3.01
C LYS A 265 5.31 39.01 -3.18
N GLN A 266 4.63 39.06 -4.32
CA GLN A 266 3.56 40.02 -4.56
C GLN A 266 2.37 39.81 -3.60
N ALA A 267 1.96 38.57 -3.38
CA ALA A 267 0.90 38.22 -2.42
C ALA A 267 1.27 38.64 -0.99
N GLU A 268 2.51 38.39 -0.57
CA GLU A 268 3.02 38.81 0.75
C GLU A 268 3.00 40.33 0.91
N ALA A 269 3.36 41.10 -0.12
CA ALA A 269 3.28 42.55 -0.11
C ALA A 269 1.83 43.07 -0.01
N GLN A 270 0.90 42.43 -0.74
CA GLN A 270 -0.53 42.76 -0.68
C GLN A 270 -1.13 42.46 0.71
N ALA A 271 -0.75 41.34 1.31
CA ALA A 271 -1.17 40.98 2.66
C ALA A 271 -0.59 41.95 3.71
N ALA A 272 0.66 42.39 3.53
CA ALA A 272 1.29 43.39 4.41
C ALA A 272 0.55 44.74 4.37
N SER A 273 -0.09 45.10 3.25
CA SER A 273 -0.97 46.27 3.16
C SER A 273 -2.42 46.01 3.61
N GLY A 274 -2.73 44.83 4.15
CA GLY A 274 -4.07 44.42 4.58
C GLY A 274 -5.01 44.02 3.44
N ALA A 275 -4.53 43.93 2.20
CA ALA A 275 -5.31 43.58 1.02
C ALA A 275 -5.40 42.04 0.86
N TYR A 276 -5.95 41.36 1.87
CA TYR A 276 -5.97 39.89 1.95
C TYR A 276 -6.72 39.22 0.79
N ASP A 277 -7.83 39.80 0.31
CA ASP A 277 -8.57 39.25 -0.83
C ASP A 277 -7.71 39.18 -2.10
N LEU A 278 -6.97 40.26 -2.38
CA LEU A 278 -6.06 40.32 -3.53
C LEU A 278 -4.84 39.43 -3.32
N ALA A 279 -4.35 39.34 -2.09
CA ALA A 279 -3.26 38.46 -1.71
C ALA A 279 -3.62 36.98 -1.94
N ILE A 280 -4.83 36.55 -1.55
CA ILE A 280 -5.34 35.20 -1.79
C ILE A 280 -5.37 34.89 -3.30
N GLU A 281 -5.96 35.77 -4.12
CA GLU A 281 -6.02 35.54 -5.57
C GLU A 281 -4.62 35.43 -6.21
N THR A 282 -3.69 36.28 -5.77
CA THR A 282 -2.30 36.26 -6.27
C THR A 282 -1.57 35.01 -5.81
N LEU A 283 -1.84 34.56 -4.59
CA LEU A 283 -1.24 33.35 -4.02
C LEU A 283 -1.77 32.07 -4.67
N GLU A 284 -3.05 32.02 -5.02
CA GLU A 284 -3.60 30.93 -5.83
C GLU A 284 -2.95 30.86 -7.22
N LYS A 285 -2.69 32.01 -7.85
CA LYS A 285 -1.93 32.07 -9.12
C LYS A 285 -0.53 31.47 -8.92
N SER A 286 0.15 31.84 -7.84
CA SER A 286 1.45 31.25 -7.47
C SER A 286 1.34 29.72 -7.35
N THR A 287 0.35 29.22 -6.61
CA THR A 287 0.11 27.77 -6.45
C THR A 287 -0.14 27.08 -7.79
N ARG A 288 -0.89 27.70 -8.71
CA ARG A 288 -1.11 27.14 -10.06
C ARG A 288 0.18 26.99 -10.86
N HIS A 289 1.13 27.92 -10.74
CA HIS A 289 2.46 27.77 -11.34
C HIS A 289 3.24 26.60 -10.71
N ILE A 290 3.22 26.46 -9.38
CA ILE A 290 3.89 25.34 -8.70
C ILE A 290 3.30 23.99 -9.14
N VAL A 291 1.97 23.89 -9.23
CA VAL A 291 1.29 22.67 -9.70
C VAL A 291 1.67 22.33 -11.15
N ARG A 292 1.82 23.32 -12.03
CA ARG A 292 2.34 23.09 -13.39
C ARG A 292 3.77 22.57 -13.39
N ALA A 293 4.65 23.13 -12.55
CA ALA A 293 6.01 22.63 -12.40
C ALA A 293 6.03 21.17 -11.91
N ILE A 294 5.16 20.81 -10.95
CA ILE A 294 5.02 19.44 -10.46
C ILE A 294 4.53 18.48 -11.57
N ARG A 295 3.59 18.92 -12.41
CA ARG A 295 3.13 18.12 -13.57
C ARG A 295 4.22 17.93 -14.61
N ALA A 296 5.04 18.95 -14.87
CA ALA A 296 6.22 18.84 -15.73
C ALA A 296 7.24 17.82 -15.17
N ALA A 297 7.29 17.64 -13.85
CA ALA A 297 8.07 16.61 -13.19
C ALA A 297 7.47 15.19 -13.24
N GLY A 298 6.32 15.01 -13.92
CA GLY A 298 5.67 13.72 -14.12
C GLY A 298 4.70 13.29 -13.01
N VAL A 299 4.34 14.19 -12.10
CA VAL A 299 3.37 13.91 -11.02
C VAL A 299 2.07 14.69 -11.26
N TYR A 300 0.96 13.98 -11.37
CA TYR A 300 -0.35 14.60 -11.48
C TYR A 300 -0.92 14.96 -10.12
N ILE A 301 -1.17 16.25 -9.89
CA ILE A 301 -1.96 16.77 -8.78
C ILE A 301 -3.28 17.30 -9.33
N PRO A 302 -4.44 16.73 -8.92
CA PRO A 302 -5.75 17.29 -9.24
C PRO A 302 -5.88 18.73 -8.71
N GLY A 303 -6.50 19.60 -9.51
CA GLY A 303 -6.73 21.01 -9.15
C GLY A 303 -7.86 21.18 -8.17
#